data_AF-A0A7X0STB8-F1
#
_entry.id   AF-A0A7X0STB8-F1
#
_cell.length_a   1.000
_cell.length_b   1.000
_cell.length_c   1.000
_cell.angle_alpha   90.00
_cell.angle_beta   90.00
_cell.angle_gamma   90.00
#
_symmetry.space_group_name_H-M   'P 1'
#
loop_
_entity.id
_entity.type
_entity.pdbx_description
1 polymer ?
#
loop_
_entity_poly.entity_id
_entity_poly.type
_entity_poly.pdbx_seq_one_letter_code
_entity_poly.pdbx_strand_id
1 'polypeptide(L)'
;FSASERMLAVMAQTRSSAVGILWDIDNPCKHAGESVQETFAKLAPYIKHTHIKDSLGAGADGKLTLPGEGDLPIGDCLGLLAEAGYDGWLSFEWEKKWVPQLAEPEVALPAYLDFIRSETRRVNAR
;
A
#
# COMPACT_ATOMS: atom_id res chain seq x y z
N PHE A 1 5.01 12.43 -6.38
CA PHE A 1 5.20 11.76 -7.69
C PHE A 1 4.40 10.46 -7.62
N SER A 2 3.08 10.60 -7.45
CA SER A 2 2.28 9.57 -6.78
C SER A 2 1.17 8.99 -7.65
N ALA A 3 0.88 9.64 -8.79
CA ALA A 3 -0.10 9.16 -9.74
C ALA A 3 0.44 7.98 -10.54
N SER A 4 -0.37 6.93 -10.70
CA SER A 4 -0.03 5.71 -11.44
C SER A 4 0.35 5.99 -12.89
N GLU A 5 -0.31 6.96 -13.53
CA GLU A 5 -0.02 7.36 -14.91
C GLU A 5 1.43 7.83 -15.10
N ARG A 6 1.96 8.57 -14.13
CA ARG A 6 3.35 9.05 -14.19
C ARG A 6 4.32 7.89 -14.02
N MET A 7 3.97 6.90 -13.21
CA MET A 7 4.78 5.69 -13.04
C MET A 7 4.80 4.85 -14.32
N LEU A 8 3.66 4.70 -14.99
CA LEU A 8 3.57 4.04 -16.29
C LEU A 8 4.47 4.71 -17.35
N ALA A 9 4.46 6.04 -17.41
CA ALA A 9 5.31 6.79 -18.33
C ALA A 9 6.81 6.54 -18.09
N VAL A 10 7.22 6.30 -16.83
CA VAL A 10 8.60 5.90 -16.51
C VAL A 10 8.84 4.45 -16.94
N MET A 11 7.95 3.53 -16.58
CA MET A 11 8.11 2.10 -16.91
C MET A 11 8.23 1.87 -18.43
N ALA A 12 7.46 2.60 -19.24
CA ALA A 12 7.50 2.54 -20.70
C ALA A 12 8.88 2.88 -21.31
N GLN A 13 9.71 3.65 -20.59
CA GLN A 13 11.06 4.04 -21.03
C GLN A 13 12.14 3.04 -20.63
N THR A 14 11.89 2.18 -19.63
CA THR A 14 12.91 1.25 -19.13
C THR A 14 13.03 -0.04 -19.95
N ARG A 15 11.90 -0.56 -20.47
CA ARG A 15 11.79 -1.80 -21.26
C ARG A 15 12.66 -2.96 -20.75
N SER A 16 12.83 -3.07 -19.44
CA SER A 16 13.73 -4.03 -18.78
C SER A 16 12.97 -4.85 -17.75
N SER A 17 13.14 -6.17 -17.77
CA SER A 17 12.58 -7.08 -16.77
C SER A 17 13.25 -6.97 -15.41
N ALA A 18 14.39 -6.29 -15.31
CA ALA A 18 15.08 -6.01 -14.05
C ALA A 18 14.47 -4.82 -13.28
N VAL A 19 13.49 -4.12 -13.86
CA VAL A 19 12.84 -2.96 -13.25
C VAL A 19 11.39 -3.31 -12.89
N GLY A 20 10.96 -2.89 -11.71
CA GLY A 20 9.59 -3.05 -11.24
C GLY A 20 9.18 -1.91 -10.32
N ILE A 21 7.94 -1.98 -9.86
CA ILE A 21 7.31 -0.97 -9.01
C ILE A 21 7.21 -1.52 -7.59
N LEU A 22 7.64 -0.69 -6.64
CA LEU A 22 7.20 -0.77 -5.26
C LEU A 22 5.91 0.04 -5.16
N TRP A 23 4.81 -0.64 -4.85
CA TRP A 23 3.53 0.01 -4.65
C TRP A 23 3.30 0.28 -3.17
N ASP A 24 3.52 1.54 -2.78
CA ASP A 24 2.98 2.08 -1.54
C ASP A 24 1.51 2.45 -1.78
N ILE A 25 0.61 1.75 -1.09
CA ILE A 25 -0.84 1.87 -1.28
C ILE A 25 -1.33 3.28 -0.95
N ASP A 26 -0.71 3.94 0.03
CA ASP A 26 -1.14 5.23 0.53
C ASP A 26 -0.99 6.32 -0.54
N ASN A 27 0.16 6.34 -1.21
CA ASN A 27 0.56 7.47 -2.05
C ASN A 27 -0.43 7.82 -3.18
N PRO A 28 -0.91 6.88 -4.02
CA PRO A 28 -1.87 7.19 -5.07
C PRO A 28 -3.22 7.64 -4.51
N CYS A 29 -3.70 6.99 -3.45
CA CYS A 29 -4.98 7.34 -2.83
C CYS A 29 -4.94 8.73 -2.17
N LYS A 30 -3.91 9.01 -1.38
CA LYS A 30 -3.83 10.19 -0.51
C LYS A 30 -3.30 11.43 -1.21
N HIS A 31 -2.54 11.26 -2.30
CA HIS A 31 -1.91 12.37 -3.01
C HIS A 31 -2.33 12.51 -4.48
N ALA A 32 -2.89 11.48 -5.09
CA ALA A 32 -3.40 11.55 -6.47
C ALA A 32 -4.93 11.37 -6.54
N GLY A 33 -5.60 10.99 -5.45
CA GLY A 33 -7.05 10.78 -5.41
C GLY A 33 -7.51 9.54 -6.18
N GLU A 34 -6.59 8.62 -6.47
CA GLU A 34 -6.88 7.40 -7.21
C GLU A 34 -7.55 6.36 -6.30
N SER A 35 -8.47 5.59 -6.86
CA SER A 35 -8.90 4.35 -6.20
C SER A 35 -7.79 3.30 -6.25
N VAL A 36 -7.82 2.34 -5.33
CA VAL A 36 -6.85 1.24 -5.33
C VAL A 36 -7.04 0.34 -6.55
N GLN A 37 -8.27 0.19 -7.05
CA GLN A 37 -8.59 -0.54 -8.27
C GLN A 37 -8.01 0.14 -9.51
N GLU A 38 -8.14 1.47 -9.61
CA GLU A 38 -7.57 2.24 -10.72
C GLU A 38 -6.04 2.12 -10.74
N THR A 39 -5.42 2.34 -9.59
CA THR A 39 -3.96 2.24 -9.43
C THR A 39 -3.50 0.83 -9.80
N PHE A 40 -4.14 -0.19 -9.23
CA PHE A 40 -3.75 -1.58 -9.43
C PHE A 40 -3.92 -2.02 -10.88
N ALA A 41 -5.03 -1.69 -11.54
CA ALA A 41 -5.27 -2.03 -12.93
C ALA A 41 -4.15 -1.52 -13.86
N LYS A 42 -3.58 -0.35 -13.54
CA LYS A 42 -2.45 0.22 -14.28
C LYS A 42 -1.12 -0.45 -13.92
N LEU A 43 -0.85 -0.62 -12.63
CA LEU A 43 0.50 -0.96 -12.15
C LEU A 43 0.75 -2.45 -11.97
N ALA A 44 -0.30 -3.29 -11.86
CA ALA A 44 -0.20 -4.72 -11.50
C ALA A 44 0.88 -5.51 -12.27
N PRO A 45 1.05 -5.38 -13.59
CA PRO A 45 2.09 -6.13 -14.32
C PRO A 45 3.53 -5.82 -13.87
N TYR A 46 3.73 -4.67 -13.24
CA TYR A 46 5.03 -4.15 -12.84
C TYR A 46 5.27 -4.24 -11.34
N ILE A 47 4.25 -4.52 -10.52
CA ILE A 47 4.40 -4.57 -9.06
C ILE A 47 5.30 -5.74 -8.66
N LYS A 48 6.37 -5.43 -7.93
CA LYS A 48 7.34 -6.41 -7.39
C LYS A 48 7.49 -6.33 -5.87
N HIS A 49 7.01 -5.25 -5.27
CA HIS A 49 7.02 -5.07 -3.83
C HIS A 49 5.85 -4.18 -3.41
N THR A 50 5.41 -4.30 -2.16
CA THR A 50 4.36 -3.43 -1.62
C THR A 50 4.76 -2.88 -0.27
N HIS A 51 4.37 -1.64 -0.04
CA HIS A 51 4.39 -1.01 1.27
C HIS A 51 2.96 -0.81 1.73
N ILE A 52 2.72 -1.13 2.99
CA ILE A 52 1.45 -0.97 3.68
C ILE A 52 1.69 -0.06 4.88
N LYS A 53 0.91 0.99 4.92
CA LYS A 53 0.66 1.84 6.07
C LYS A 53 -0.83 2.15 6.09
N ASP A 54 -1.32 2.71 7.18
CA ASP A 54 -2.67 3.24 7.23
C ASP A 54 -2.62 4.71 7.60
N SER A 55 -3.58 5.47 7.09
CA SER A 55 -3.67 6.90 7.33
C SER A 55 -5.11 7.37 7.23
N LEU A 56 -5.41 8.44 7.96
CA LEU A 56 -6.70 9.11 7.97
C LEU A 56 -6.60 10.46 7.26
N GLY A 57 -7.56 10.76 6.37
CA GLY A 57 -7.61 12.03 5.63
C GLY A 57 -6.77 11.99 4.35
N ALA A 58 -6.44 13.16 3.78
CA ALA A 58 -5.68 13.24 2.53
C ALA A 58 -4.86 14.54 2.46
N GLY A 59 -3.90 14.61 1.52
CA GLY A 59 -3.09 15.81 1.31
C GLY A 59 -2.26 16.21 2.53
N ALA A 60 -2.19 17.51 2.82
CA ALA A 60 -1.38 18.04 3.91
C ALA A 60 -1.93 17.73 5.31
N ASP A 61 -3.21 17.40 5.41
CA ASP A 61 -3.88 17.10 6.69
C ASP A 61 -3.91 15.61 7.01
N GLY A 62 -3.37 14.77 6.11
CA GLY A 62 -3.28 13.32 6.28
C GLY A 62 -2.46 12.96 7.52
N LYS A 63 -2.95 11.99 8.29
CA LYS A 63 -2.28 11.49 9.51
C LYS A 63 -2.10 10.00 9.43
N LEU A 64 -0.86 9.55 9.62
CA LEU A 64 -0.55 8.13 9.80
C LEU A 64 -1.23 7.61 11.07
N THR A 65 -1.81 6.42 10.98
CA THR A 65 -2.56 5.73 12.04
C THR A 65 -2.07 4.29 12.18
N LEU A 66 -2.47 3.60 13.25
CA LEU A 66 -2.27 2.15 13.29
C LEU A 66 -3.13 1.49 12.19
N PRO A 67 -2.69 0.36 11.61
CA PRO A 67 -3.48 -0.35 10.62
C PRO A 67 -4.88 -0.70 11.12
N GLY A 68 -5.90 -0.31 10.35
CA GLY A 68 -7.31 -0.47 10.66
C GLY A 68 -7.97 0.73 11.36
N GLU A 69 -7.20 1.76 11.68
CA GLU A 69 -7.71 3.02 12.25
C GLU A 69 -7.77 4.17 11.23
N GLY A 70 -7.23 3.97 10.02
CA GLY A 70 -7.34 4.92 8.92
C GLY A 70 -8.50 4.61 7.98
N ASP A 71 -8.46 5.23 6.80
CA ASP A 71 -9.48 5.10 5.74
C ASP A 71 -8.90 4.56 4.42
N LEU A 72 -7.71 3.95 4.44
CA LEU A 72 -7.22 3.21 3.28
C LEU A 72 -7.95 1.87 3.13
N PRO A 73 -8.38 1.50 1.90
CA PRO A 73 -9.06 0.22 1.65
C PRO A 73 -8.04 -0.93 1.52
N ILE A 74 -7.23 -1.16 2.57
CA ILE A 74 -6.12 -2.14 2.54
C ILE A 74 -6.64 -3.55 2.24
N GLY A 75 -7.79 -3.95 2.78
CA GLY A 75 -8.42 -5.24 2.49
C GLY A 75 -8.70 -5.46 1.00
N ASP A 76 -9.15 -4.41 0.29
CA ASP A 76 -9.37 -4.47 -1.15
C ASP A 76 -8.04 -4.62 -1.91
N CYS A 77 -6.98 -3.94 -1.47
CA CYS A 77 -5.64 -4.11 -2.04
C CYS A 77 -5.14 -5.55 -1.89
N LEU A 78 -5.34 -6.17 -0.72
CA LEU A 78 -4.96 -7.56 -0.49
C LEU A 78 -5.76 -8.51 -1.38
N GLY A 79 -7.07 -8.24 -1.57
CA GLY A 79 -7.90 -8.97 -2.52
C GLY A 79 -7.36 -8.90 -3.95
N LEU A 80 -7.08 -7.69 -4.44
CA LEU A 80 -6.51 -7.47 -5.78
C LEU A 80 -5.17 -8.18 -5.97
N LEU A 81 -4.28 -8.09 -4.98
CA LEU A 81 -2.98 -8.78 -5.00
C LEU A 81 -3.15 -10.31 -5.02
N ALA A 82 -4.04 -10.85 -4.19
CA ALA A 82 -4.32 -12.28 -4.14
C ALA A 82 -4.93 -12.79 -5.46
N GLU A 83 -5.92 -12.09 -6.01
CA GLU A 83 -6.55 -12.42 -7.30
C GLU A 83 -5.54 -12.40 -8.46
N ALA A 84 -4.57 -11.50 -8.42
CA ALA A 84 -3.49 -11.43 -9.40
C ALA A 84 -2.36 -12.44 -9.17
N GLY A 85 -2.44 -13.26 -8.11
CA GLY A 85 -1.42 -14.26 -7.78
C GLY A 85 -0.10 -13.66 -7.30
N TYR A 86 -0.14 -12.47 -6.69
CA TYR A 86 1.06 -11.85 -6.11
C TYR A 86 1.63 -12.71 -4.98
N ASP A 87 2.91 -13.06 -5.10
CA ASP A 87 3.66 -13.94 -4.18
C ASP A 87 4.75 -13.20 -3.40
N GLY A 88 4.82 -11.88 -3.53
CA GLY A 88 5.80 -11.03 -2.87
C GLY A 88 5.43 -10.65 -1.43
N TRP A 89 6.30 -9.85 -0.81
CA TRP A 89 6.11 -9.41 0.57
C TRP A 89 5.10 -8.26 0.69
N LEU A 90 4.33 -8.28 1.79
CA LEU A 90 3.54 -7.17 2.30
C LEU A 90 4.37 -6.45 3.38
N SER A 91 5.05 -5.37 3.00
CA SER A 91 5.99 -4.70 3.90
C SER A 91 5.29 -3.64 4.75
N PHE A 92 5.50 -3.66 6.06
CA PHE A 92 5.00 -2.60 6.93
C PHE A 92 5.90 -1.37 6.81
N GLU A 93 5.32 -0.24 6.42
CA GLU A 93 6.02 1.04 6.42
C GLU A 93 5.62 1.85 7.64
N TRP A 94 6.57 2.03 8.57
CA TRP A 94 6.34 2.77 9.80
C TRP A 94 7.36 3.89 9.97
N GLU A 95 6.90 5.13 9.86
CA GLU A 95 7.76 6.32 9.75
C GLU A 95 8.06 6.98 11.10
N LYS A 96 8.11 6.20 12.18
CA LYS A 96 8.31 6.66 13.57
C LYS A 96 9.48 7.63 13.74
N LYS A 97 10.58 7.41 13.02
CA LYS A 97 11.76 8.31 13.05
C LYS A 97 11.41 9.75 12.64
N TRP A 98 10.50 9.91 11.69
CA TRP A 98 10.10 11.20 11.12
C TRP A 98 8.83 11.76 11.76
N VAL A 99 8.01 10.89 12.35
CA VAL A 99 6.73 11.21 12.98
C VAL A 99 6.75 10.72 14.44
N PRO A 100 7.39 11.46 15.37
CA PRO A 100 7.67 10.98 16.72
C PRO A 100 6.43 10.64 17.55
N GLN A 101 5.26 11.18 17.19
CA GLN A 101 3.99 10.90 17.84
C GLN A 101 3.41 9.52 17.51
N LEU A 102 3.93 8.83 16.49
CA LEU A 102 3.50 7.47 16.18
C LEU A 102 3.80 6.52 17.33
N ALA A 103 3.00 5.46 17.44
CA ALA A 103 3.25 4.41 18.41
C ALA A 103 4.66 3.81 18.22
N GLU A 104 5.26 3.36 19.32
CA GLU A 104 6.55 2.65 19.27
C GLU A 104 6.41 1.32 18.50
N PRO A 105 7.50 0.79 17.92
CA PRO A 105 7.46 -0.46 17.14
C PRO A 105 6.86 -1.65 17.88
N GLU A 106 7.03 -1.73 19.20
CA GLU A 106 6.48 -2.78 20.07
C GLU A 106 4.94 -2.78 20.10
N VAL A 107 4.32 -1.67 19.73
CA VAL A 107 2.86 -1.55 19.59
C VAL A 107 2.46 -1.66 18.12
N ALA A 108 3.16 -0.95 17.23
CA ALA A 108 2.78 -0.83 15.83
C ALA A 108 2.96 -2.14 15.05
N LEU A 109 4.06 -2.87 15.26
CA LEU A 109 4.35 -4.10 14.52
C LEU A 109 3.37 -5.24 14.87
N PRO A 110 3.05 -5.53 16.15
CA PRO A 110 2.00 -6.50 16.46
C PRO A 110 0.64 -6.10 15.89
N ALA A 111 0.25 -4.82 15.99
CA ALA A 111 -1.01 -4.33 15.42
C ALA A 111 -1.08 -4.55 13.90
N TYR A 112 0.01 -4.26 13.18
CA TYR A 112 0.12 -4.56 11.75
C TYR A 112 -0.06 -6.04 11.44
N LEU A 113 0.64 -6.92 12.16
CA LEU A 113 0.56 -8.37 11.94
C LEU A 113 -0.85 -8.90 12.17
N ASP A 114 -1.51 -8.47 13.24
CA ASP A 114 -2.87 -8.90 13.57
C ASP A 114 -3.88 -8.40 12.53
N PHE A 115 -3.73 -7.15 12.09
CA PHE A 115 -4.56 -6.56 11.04
C PHE A 115 -4.41 -7.32 9.71
N ILE A 116 -3.19 -7.51 9.22
CA ILE A 116 -2.95 -8.23 7.96
C ILE A 116 -3.44 -9.67 8.03
N ARG A 117 -3.20 -10.38 9.14
CA ARG A 117 -3.74 -11.75 9.34
C ARG A 117 -5.26 -11.79 9.34
N SER A 118 -5.92 -10.78 9.89
CA SER A 118 -7.37 -10.65 9.84
C SER A 118 -7.84 -10.45 8.40
N GLU A 119 -7.28 -9.50 7.67
CA GLU A 119 -7.68 -9.17 6.31
C GLU A 119 -7.38 -10.32 5.33
N THR A 120 -6.21 -10.95 5.40
CA THR A 120 -5.89 -12.13 4.57
C THR A 120 -6.87 -13.28 4.82
N ARG A 121 -7.30 -13.51 6.07
CA ARG A 121 -8.34 -14.52 6.36
C ARG A 121 -9.68 -14.16 5.73
N ARG A 122 -10.06 -12.88 5.71
CA ARG A 122 -11.30 -12.41 5.07
C ARG A 122 -11.24 -12.57 3.56
N VAL A 123 -10.10 -12.24 2.94
CA VAL A 123 -9.87 -12.40 1.50
C VAL A 123 -9.98 -13.87 1.10
N ASN A 124 -9.34 -14.78 1.84
CA ASN A 124 -9.35 -16.22 1.54
C ASN A 124 -10.69 -16.92 1.83
N ALA A 125 -11.61 -16.26 2.55
CA ALA A 125 -12.93 -16.80 2.87
C ALA A 125 -14.01 -16.42 1.83
N ARG A 126 -13.67 -15.55 0.87
CA ARG A 126 -14.51 -15.19 -0.28
C ARG A 126 -14.30 -16.17 -1.42
#